data_AF-A0A0F9DVR1-F1
#
_entry.id   AF-A0A0F9DVR1-F1
#
_cell.length_a   1.000
_cell.length_b   1.000
_cell.length_c   1.000
_cell.angle_alpha   90.00
_cell.angle_beta   90.00
_cell.angle_gamma   90.00
#
_symmetry.space_group_name_H-M   'P 1'
#
loop_
_entity.id
_entity.type
_entity.pdbx_description
1 polymer ?
#
loop_
_entity_poly.entity_id
_entity_poly.type
_entity_poly.pdbx_seq_one_letter_code
_entity_poly.pdbx_strand_id
1 'polypeptide(L)'
;MCPLSVSREEINTKLQALFPKLPKRYQDWIAEAAAISYYRSLPPEEQIQILISDDAGQFRKITNLHGLCWIHAERLFQKLSPAFETHQKKLDEFLERFWSYYERLKAYKQKPGQILKIILWDEFDELFTPDTDYDQLDHLIELTALKKDKLLLVLDHPEIPLHNNPAELALREWVIRRKISIGTRSEAGTRAWETFLSIADTCRKLGISFFAYLKDHISEENQIPPLADLILEKAGKLVTT
;
A
#
# COMPACT_ATOMS: atom_id res chain seq x y z
N MET A 1 -23.31 14.83 11.57
CA MET A 1 -22.37 15.55 12.46
C MET A 1 -21.02 14.90 12.27
N CYS A 2 -20.01 15.65 11.80
CA CYS A 2 -18.64 15.13 11.73
C CYS A 2 -18.21 14.78 13.17
N PRO A 3 -17.86 13.54 13.49
CA PRO A 3 -17.34 13.22 14.82
C PRO A 3 -16.14 14.13 15.09
N LEU A 4 -16.13 14.79 16.25
CA LEU A 4 -15.06 15.68 16.70
C LEU A 4 -13.70 15.03 16.43
N SER A 5 -13.01 15.46 15.37
CA SER A 5 -11.70 14.94 15.01
C SER A 5 -10.71 15.41 16.05
N VAL A 6 -10.28 14.52 16.94
CA VAL A 6 -9.28 14.85 17.94
C VAL A 6 -7.91 14.92 17.25
N SER A 7 -7.21 16.04 17.40
CA SER A 7 -5.90 16.21 16.78
C SER A 7 -4.83 15.39 17.51
N ARG A 8 -3.70 15.11 16.83
CA ARG A 8 -2.56 14.44 17.48
C ARG A 8 -2.03 15.26 18.66
N GLU A 9 -2.06 16.58 18.55
CA GLU A 9 -1.64 17.49 19.62
C GLU A 9 -2.57 17.38 20.83
N GLU A 10 -3.88 17.35 20.61
CA GLU A 10 -4.86 17.18 21.68
C GLU A 10 -4.70 15.84 22.41
N ILE A 11 -4.46 14.75 21.67
CA ILE A 11 -4.16 13.44 22.27
C ILE A 11 -2.88 13.52 23.10
N ASN A 12 -1.81 14.10 22.56
CA ASN A 12 -0.54 14.23 23.26
C ASN A 12 -0.68 15.07 24.54
N THR A 13 -1.40 16.20 24.48
CA THR A 13 -1.67 17.05 25.66
C THR A 13 -2.42 16.26 26.74
N LYS A 14 -3.45 15.49 26.35
CA LYS A 14 -4.19 14.64 27.30
C LYS A 14 -3.31 13.54 27.90
N LEU A 15 -2.50 12.87 27.08
CA LEU A 15 -1.58 11.83 27.54
C LEU A 15 -0.54 12.38 28.51
N GLN A 16 -0.01 13.58 28.23
CA GLN A 16 0.97 14.23 29.10
C GLN A 16 0.34 14.68 30.43
N ALA A 17 -0.91 15.13 30.42
CA ALA A 17 -1.63 15.49 31.64
C ALA A 17 -1.95 14.27 32.52
N LEU A 18 -2.36 13.14 31.91
CA LEU A 18 -2.71 11.92 32.62
C LEU A 18 -1.48 11.11 33.07
N PHE A 19 -0.44 11.06 32.23
CA PHE A 19 0.76 10.26 32.43
C PHE A 19 2.03 11.07 32.19
N PRO A 20 2.35 12.04 33.07
CA PRO A 20 3.44 13.01 32.85
C PRO A 20 4.84 12.37 32.75
N LYS A 21 5.02 11.17 33.29
CA LYS A 21 6.29 10.42 33.24
C LYS A 21 6.34 9.38 32.11
N LEU A 22 5.31 9.28 31.28
CA LEU A 22 5.25 8.26 30.24
C LEU A 22 6.23 8.59 29.10
N PRO A 23 7.18 7.69 28.77
CA PRO A 23 8.09 7.92 27.65
C PRO A 23 7.36 8.11 26.32
N LYS A 24 7.89 8.98 25.45
CA LYS A 24 7.29 9.33 24.15
C LYS A 24 6.88 8.11 23.31
N ARG A 25 7.72 7.06 23.25
CA ARG A 25 7.42 5.83 22.50
C ARG A 25 6.08 5.20 22.89
N TYR A 26 5.71 5.23 24.17
CA TYR A 26 4.47 4.65 24.64
C TYR A 26 3.29 5.59 24.41
N GLN A 27 3.51 6.91 24.45
CA GLN A 27 2.51 7.88 24.01
C GLN A 27 2.18 7.66 22.53
N ASP A 28 3.19 7.43 21.70
CA ASP A 28 3.00 7.16 20.27
C ASP A 28 2.20 5.87 20.04
N TRP A 29 2.51 4.78 20.76
CA TRP A 29 1.74 3.54 20.70
C TRP A 29 0.29 3.70 21.15
N ILE A 30 0.04 4.44 22.24
CA ILE A 30 -1.33 4.68 22.71
C ILE A 30 -2.11 5.48 21.66
N ALA A 31 -1.49 6.51 21.08
CA ALA A 31 -2.13 7.34 20.08
C ALA A 31 -2.40 6.57 18.76
N GLU A 32 -1.46 5.72 18.31
CA GLU A 32 -1.66 4.82 17.18
C GLU A 32 -2.77 3.80 17.44
N ALA A 33 -2.77 3.17 18.62
CA ALA A 33 -3.80 2.21 19.00
C ALA A 33 -5.18 2.86 19.08
N ALA A 34 -5.27 4.08 19.62
CA ALA A 34 -6.50 4.85 19.66
C ALA A 34 -7.00 5.20 18.25
N ALA A 35 -6.11 5.64 17.35
CA ALA A 35 -6.46 5.94 15.96
C ALA A 35 -6.97 4.70 15.21
N ILE A 36 -6.29 3.56 15.33
CA ILE A 36 -6.71 2.29 14.71
C ILE A 36 -8.04 1.81 15.32
N SER A 37 -8.21 1.92 16.64
CA SER A 37 -9.45 1.51 17.31
C SER A 37 -10.64 2.36 16.89
N TYR A 38 -10.45 3.68 16.78
CA TYR A 38 -11.48 4.58 16.29
C TYR A 38 -11.84 4.27 14.84
N TYR A 39 -10.83 4.15 13.98
CA TYR A 39 -11.04 3.81 12.57
C TYR A 39 -11.84 2.51 12.39
N ARG A 40 -11.51 1.47 13.16
CA ARG A 40 -12.22 0.18 13.14
C ARG A 40 -13.64 0.24 13.72
N SER A 41 -13.97 1.28 14.48
CA SER A 41 -15.32 1.51 15.01
C SER A 41 -16.24 2.22 14.03
N LEU A 42 -15.68 2.77 12.94
CA LEU A 42 -16.48 3.40 11.89
C LEU A 42 -17.36 2.37 11.18
N PRO A 43 -18.46 2.78 10.53
CA PRO A 43 -19.23 1.90 9.67
C PRO A 43 -18.38 1.27 8.55
N PRO A 44 -18.66 0.04 8.08
CA PRO A 44 -17.87 -0.61 7.02
C PRO A 44 -17.70 0.22 5.75
N GLU A 45 -18.70 1.01 5.37
CA GLU A 45 -18.67 1.90 4.21
C GLU A 45 -17.64 3.04 4.32
N GLU A 46 -17.20 3.38 5.54
CA GLU A 46 -16.14 4.35 5.81
C GLU A 46 -14.77 3.67 5.99
N GLN A 47 -14.71 2.34 5.94
CA GLN A 47 -13.50 1.56 6.08
C GLN A 47 -12.96 1.06 4.73
N ILE A 48 -11.65 0.93 4.66
CA ILE A 48 -10.95 0.30 3.54
C ILE A 48 -11.20 -1.21 3.68
N GLN A 49 -11.97 -1.75 2.75
CA GLN A 49 -12.31 -3.17 2.76
C GLN A 49 -11.11 -4.04 2.39
N ILE A 50 -10.40 -3.71 1.31
CA ILE A 50 -9.22 -4.45 0.84
C ILE A 50 -8.06 -3.47 0.65
N LEU A 51 -6.86 -3.85 1.10
CA LEU A 51 -5.65 -3.05 0.97
C LEU A 51 -4.53 -3.90 0.35
N ILE A 52 -3.89 -3.39 -0.70
CA ILE A 52 -2.64 -3.95 -1.24
C ILE A 52 -1.47 -3.05 -0.84
N SER A 53 -0.38 -3.63 -0.34
CA SER A 53 0.79 -2.85 0.11
C SER A 53 2.13 -3.56 -0.10
N ASP A 54 3.22 -2.89 0.26
CA ASP A 54 4.61 -3.36 0.24
C ASP A 54 5.06 -4.09 1.52
N ASP A 55 4.12 -4.46 2.39
CA ASP A 55 4.37 -5.08 3.71
C ASP A 55 5.01 -4.15 4.77
N ALA A 56 4.93 -2.82 4.58
CA ALA A 56 5.32 -1.90 5.63
C ALA A 56 4.43 -2.05 6.89
N GLY A 57 5.06 -2.01 8.07
CA GLY A 57 4.40 -2.27 9.35
C GLY A 57 3.22 -1.36 9.68
N GLN A 58 3.22 -0.14 9.15
CA GLN A 58 2.14 0.86 9.32
C GLN A 58 0.81 0.46 8.69
N PHE A 59 0.80 -0.47 7.73
CA PHE A 59 -0.43 -0.97 7.10
C PHE A 59 -1.06 -2.14 7.86
N ARG A 60 -0.36 -2.68 8.86
CA ARG A 60 -0.89 -3.74 9.70
C ARG A 60 -2.13 -3.22 10.42
N LYS A 61 -3.17 -4.07 10.52
CA LYS A 61 -4.42 -3.79 11.24
C LYS A 61 -5.35 -2.74 10.61
N ILE A 62 -5.02 -2.16 9.46
CA ILE A 62 -5.95 -1.26 8.75
C ILE A 62 -7.17 -2.05 8.28
N THR A 63 -6.98 -3.17 7.60
CA THR A 63 -8.06 -4.07 7.19
C THR A 63 -7.71 -5.53 7.52
N ASN A 64 -8.75 -6.37 7.60
CA ASN A 64 -8.59 -7.82 7.67
C ASN A 64 -8.24 -8.43 6.30
N LEU A 65 -8.64 -7.80 5.19
CA LEU A 65 -8.32 -8.26 3.82
C LEU A 65 -7.08 -7.50 3.31
N HIS A 66 -5.93 -7.83 3.90
CA HIS A 66 -4.66 -7.20 3.59
C HIS A 66 -3.84 -8.06 2.63
N GLY A 67 -3.76 -7.65 1.37
CA GLY A 67 -2.94 -8.31 0.36
C GLY A 67 -1.54 -7.69 0.24
N LEU A 68 -0.58 -8.50 -0.22
CA LEU A 68 0.81 -8.08 -0.40
C LEU A 68 1.21 -8.01 -1.88
N CYS A 69 2.08 -7.05 -2.19
CA CYS A 69 2.65 -6.86 -3.51
C CYS A 69 3.68 -7.96 -3.81
N TRP A 70 3.39 -8.78 -4.82
CA TRP A 70 4.30 -9.83 -5.32
C TRP A 70 5.63 -9.27 -5.82
N ILE A 71 5.63 -8.08 -6.44
CA ILE A 71 6.85 -7.41 -6.92
C ILE A 71 7.75 -7.01 -5.74
N HIS A 72 7.17 -6.65 -4.60
CA HIS A 72 7.96 -6.37 -3.40
C HIS A 72 8.48 -7.64 -2.73
N ALA A 73 7.73 -8.75 -2.78
CA ALA A 73 8.21 -10.05 -2.34
C ALA A 73 9.42 -10.49 -3.18
N GLU A 74 9.30 -10.40 -4.52
CA GLU A 74 10.38 -10.72 -5.46
C GLU A 74 11.65 -9.89 -5.21
N ARG A 75 11.49 -8.58 -4.96
CA ARG A 75 12.61 -7.67 -4.70
C ARG A 75 13.46 -8.07 -3.50
N LEU A 76 12.95 -8.87 -2.56
CA LEU A 76 13.75 -9.40 -1.45
C LEU A 76 14.81 -10.37 -1.96
N PHE A 77 14.44 -11.25 -2.89
CA PHE A 77 15.33 -12.24 -3.50
C PHE A 77 16.36 -11.57 -4.42
N GLN A 78 15.96 -10.56 -5.20
CA GLN A 78 16.88 -9.78 -6.06
C GLN A 78 17.99 -9.03 -5.30
N LYS A 79 17.82 -8.84 -3.99
CA LYS A 79 18.85 -8.21 -3.15
C LYS A 79 19.92 -9.19 -2.69
N LEU A 80 19.71 -10.49 -2.86
CA LEU A 80 20.77 -11.46 -2.63
C LEU A 80 21.93 -11.18 -3.59
N SER A 81 23.15 -11.35 -3.09
CA SER A 81 24.37 -11.17 -3.88
C SER A 81 25.22 -12.43 -3.73
N PRO A 82 24.89 -13.50 -4.49
CA PRO A 82 25.59 -14.77 -4.39
C PRO A 82 27.09 -14.60 -4.72
N ALA A 83 27.96 -15.08 -3.82
CA ALA A 83 29.41 -15.06 -4.05
C ALA A 83 29.89 -16.23 -4.95
N PHE A 84 29.08 -17.29 -5.06
CA PHE A 84 29.42 -18.52 -5.77
C PHE A 84 28.43 -18.78 -6.90
N GLU A 85 28.92 -19.32 -8.02
CA GLU A 85 28.10 -19.65 -9.19
C GLU A 85 26.98 -20.66 -8.86
N THR A 86 27.24 -21.59 -7.95
CA THR A 86 26.24 -22.57 -7.50
C THR A 86 25.05 -21.89 -6.81
N HIS A 87 25.29 -20.88 -5.98
CA HIS A 87 24.22 -20.11 -5.33
C HIS A 87 23.49 -19.20 -6.32
N GLN A 88 24.20 -18.66 -7.32
CA GLN A 88 23.58 -17.89 -8.41
C GLN A 88 22.58 -18.76 -9.17
N LYS A 89 22.98 -19.98 -9.58
CA LYS A 89 22.08 -20.92 -10.28
C LYS A 89 20.83 -21.24 -9.46
N LYS A 90 20.98 -21.50 -8.16
CA LYS A 90 19.86 -21.77 -7.25
C LYS A 90 18.89 -20.59 -7.15
N LEU A 91 19.42 -19.37 -7.05
CA LEU A 91 18.60 -18.15 -7.04
C LEU A 91 17.86 -17.97 -8.36
N ASP A 92 18.53 -18.17 -9.49
CA ASP A 92 17.93 -18.04 -10.82
C ASP A 92 16.82 -19.08 -11.04
N GLU A 93 17.06 -20.35 -10.69
CA GLU A 93 16.07 -21.43 -10.76
C GLU A 93 14.84 -21.14 -9.88
N PHE A 94 15.05 -20.61 -8.67
CA PHE A 94 13.95 -20.19 -7.80
C PHE A 94 13.15 -19.04 -8.41
N LEU A 95 13.82 -18.00 -8.94
CA LEU A 95 13.17 -16.85 -9.56
C LEU A 95 12.36 -17.25 -10.81
N GLU A 96 12.86 -18.19 -11.63
CA GLU A 96 12.10 -18.73 -12.75
C GLU A 96 10.79 -19.39 -12.30
N ARG A 97 10.85 -20.24 -11.25
CA ARG A 97 9.66 -20.87 -10.65
C ARG A 97 8.71 -19.83 -10.07
N PHE A 98 9.23 -18.82 -9.36
CA PHE A 98 8.47 -17.70 -8.80
C PHE A 98 7.70 -16.94 -9.89
N TRP A 99 8.37 -16.56 -10.98
CA TRP A 99 7.74 -15.81 -12.07
C TRP A 99 6.75 -16.66 -12.87
N SER A 100 7.03 -17.94 -13.06
CA SER A 100 6.07 -18.90 -13.63
C SER A 100 4.78 -18.95 -12.80
N TYR A 101 4.90 -19.06 -11.47
CA TYR A 101 3.75 -19.03 -10.56
C TYR A 101 3.00 -17.69 -10.61
N TYR A 102 3.72 -16.57 -10.63
CA TYR A 102 3.12 -15.23 -10.78
C TYR A 102 2.29 -15.08 -12.08
N GLU A 103 2.79 -15.58 -13.21
CA GLU A 103 2.04 -15.56 -14.47
C GLU A 103 0.78 -16.44 -14.41
N ARG A 104 0.83 -17.56 -13.68
CA ARG A 104 -0.36 -18.37 -13.41
C ARG A 104 -1.40 -17.64 -12.56
N LEU A 105 -0.97 -16.86 -11.56
CA LEU A 105 -1.89 -15.99 -10.81
C LEU A 105 -2.53 -14.95 -11.72
N LYS A 106 -1.77 -14.35 -12.65
CA LYS A 106 -2.34 -13.42 -13.65
C LYS A 106 -3.38 -14.10 -14.54
N ALA A 107 -3.11 -15.32 -15.00
CA ALA A 107 -4.04 -16.10 -15.80
C ALA A 107 -5.31 -16.46 -14.99
N TYR A 108 -5.15 -16.87 -13.72
CA TYR A 108 -6.27 -17.14 -12.81
C TYR A 108 -7.23 -15.96 -12.69
N LYS A 109 -6.72 -14.74 -12.55
CA LYS A 109 -7.56 -13.53 -12.48
C LYS A 109 -8.48 -13.34 -13.69
N GLN A 110 -8.05 -13.77 -14.87
CA GLN A 110 -8.86 -13.67 -16.10
C GLN A 110 -9.98 -14.71 -16.15
N LYS A 111 -9.77 -15.87 -15.52
CA LYS A 111 -10.74 -16.97 -15.49
C LYS A 111 -10.63 -17.73 -14.15
N PRO A 112 -11.18 -17.16 -13.07
CA PRO A 112 -11.11 -17.79 -11.75
C PRO A 112 -11.92 -19.09 -11.75
N GLY A 113 -11.47 -20.07 -10.98
CA GLY A 113 -12.12 -21.37 -10.87
C GLY A 113 -11.76 -22.08 -9.58
N GLN A 114 -12.75 -22.70 -8.94
CA GLN A 114 -12.60 -23.28 -7.59
C GLN A 114 -11.53 -24.37 -7.52
N ILE A 115 -11.44 -25.23 -8.54
CA ILE A 115 -10.41 -26.27 -8.61
C ILE A 115 -9.02 -25.65 -8.78
N LEU A 116 -8.89 -24.68 -9.70
CA LEU A 116 -7.61 -24.01 -9.96
C LEU A 116 -7.13 -23.21 -8.75
N LYS A 117 -8.05 -22.63 -7.98
CA LYS A 117 -7.75 -21.97 -6.71
C LYS A 117 -7.09 -22.91 -5.71
N ILE A 118 -7.63 -24.12 -5.53
CA ILE A 118 -7.05 -25.13 -4.62
C ILE A 118 -5.65 -25.53 -5.11
N ILE A 119 -5.52 -25.80 -6.42
CA ILE A 119 -4.22 -26.16 -7.03
C ILE A 119 -3.17 -25.06 -6.78
N LEU A 120 -3.50 -23.80 -7.08
CA LEU A 120 -2.56 -22.68 -6.88
C LEU A 120 -2.23 -22.50 -5.40
N TRP A 121 -3.20 -22.70 -4.50
CA TRP A 121 -2.97 -22.63 -3.07
C TRP A 121 -1.95 -23.67 -2.60
N ASP A 122 -2.08 -24.92 -3.06
CA ASP A 122 -1.18 -26.01 -2.64
C ASP A 122 0.21 -25.88 -3.28
N GLU A 123 0.29 -25.52 -4.57
CA GLU A 123 1.55 -25.28 -5.27
C GLU A 123 2.39 -24.15 -4.68
N PHE A 124 1.77 -23.21 -3.96
CA PHE A 124 2.51 -22.20 -3.21
C PHE A 124 3.40 -22.84 -2.15
N ASP A 125 2.90 -23.85 -1.42
CA ASP A 125 3.69 -24.51 -0.37
C ASP A 125 4.88 -25.27 -0.99
N GLU A 126 4.67 -25.90 -2.14
CA GLU A 126 5.73 -26.56 -2.91
C GLU A 126 6.78 -25.56 -3.45
N LEU A 127 6.33 -24.39 -3.92
CA LEU A 127 7.22 -23.33 -4.39
C LEU A 127 8.09 -22.75 -3.27
N PHE A 128 7.49 -22.52 -2.11
CA PHE A 128 8.14 -21.90 -0.96
C PHE A 128 8.61 -22.92 0.10
N THR A 129 9.00 -24.12 -0.34
CA THR A 129 9.72 -25.08 0.49
C THR A 129 11.23 -24.76 0.48
N PRO A 130 11.86 -24.52 1.65
CA PRO A 130 13.30 -24.27 1.72
C PRO A 130 14.06 -25.59 1.54
N ASP A 131 14.72 -25.75 0.40
CA ASP A 131 15.51 -26.94 0.05
C ASP A 131 16.56 -26.61 -1.00
N THR A 132 17.26 -25.47 -0.82
CA THR A 132 18.23 -24.99 -1.80
C THR A 132 19.67 -25.16 -1.35
N ASP A 133 19.97 -25.61 -0.12
CA ASP A 133 21.30 -25.54 0.51
C ASP A 133 21.97 -24.15 0.34
N TYR A 134 21.16 -23.09 0.30
CA TYR A 134 21.63 -21.71 0.26
C TYR A 134 20.86 -20.95 1.35
N ASP A 135 21.42 -20.96 2.57
CA ASP A 135 20.77 -20.46 3.79
C ASP A 135 20.11 -19.09 3.65
N GLN A 136 20.71 -18.15 2.91
CA GLN A 136 20.12 -16.83 2.72
C GLN A 136 18.87 -16.86 1.85
N LEU A 137 18.84 -17.71 0.82
CA LEU A 137 17.68 -17.93 -0.03
C LEU A 137 16.60 -18.69 0.74
N ASP A 138 16.97 -19.79 1.41
CA ASP A 138 16.05 -20.59 2.21
C ASP A 138 15.38 -19.76 3.33
N HIS A 139 16.13 -18.89 3.98
CA HIS A 139 15.57 -17.97 4.97
C HIS A 139 14.54 -17.00 4.37
N LEU A 140 14.78 -16.46 3.17
CA LEU A 140 13.80 -15.59 2.50
C LEU A 140 12.57 -16.36 2.02
N ILE A 141 12.76 -17.62 1.59
CA ILE A 141 11.68 -18.54 1.23
C ILE A 141 10.75 -18.75 2.43
N GLU A 142 11.31 -19.11 3.60
CA GLU A 142 10.56 -19.30 4.84
C GLU A 142 9.78 -18.04 5.25
N LEU A 143 10.44 -16.87 5.25
CA LEU A 143 9.79 -15.61 5.60
C LEU A 143 8.65 -15.24 4.64
N THR A 144 8.76 -15.64 3.38
CA THR A 144 7.71 -15.40 2.37
C THR A 144 6.58 -16.41 2.51
N ALA A 145 6.89 -17.67 2.83
CA ALA A 145 5.91 -18.72 3.10
C ALA A 145 4.94 -18.32 4.22
N LEU A 146 5.44 -17.67 5.28
CA LEU A 146 4.64 -17.15 6.40
C LEU A 146 3.61 -16.08 5.98
N LYS A 147 3.69 -15.56 4.75
CA LYS A 147 2.82 -14.51 4.22
C LYS A 147 1.82 -15.05 3.18
N LYS A 148 1.69 -16.37 3.06
CA LYS A 148 0.83 -17.08 2.10
C LYS A 148 -0.56 -16.44 1.96
N ASP A 149 -1.31 -16.36 3.06
CA ASP A 149 -2.69 -15.85 3.06
C ASP A 149 -2.79 -14.45 2.43
N LYS A 150 -1.80 -13.59 2.67
CA LYS A 150 -1.79 -12.23 2.14
C LYS A 150 -1.32 -12.16 0.69
N LEU A 151 -0.36 -12.99 0.30
CA LEU A 151 0.11 -13.06 -1.09
C LEU A 151 -0.96 -13.70 -2.00
N LEU A 152 -1.75 -14.63 -1.46
CA LEU A 152 -2.79 -15.37 -2.19
C LEU A 152 -4.20 -14.81 -2.01
N LEU A 153 -4.37 -13.63 -1.38
CA LEU A 153 -5.68 -12.97 -1.26
C LEU A 153 -6.38 -12.80 -2.62
N VAL A 154 -5.62 -12.69 -3.70
CA VAL A 154 -6.11 -12.64 -5.09
C VAL A 154 -6.92 -13.87 -5.51
N LEU A 155 -6.73 -15.01 -4.84
CA LEU A 155 -7.48 -16.23 -5.13
C LEU A 155 -8.93 -16.12 -4.63
N ASP A 156 -9.16 -15.38 -3.55
CA ASP A 156 -10.50 -15.00 -3.07
C ASP A 156 -11.05 -13.78 -3.81
N HIS A 157 -10.17 -12.84 -4.15
CA HIS A 157 -10.52 -11.54 -4.73
C HIS A 157 -9.76 -11.32 -6.05
N PRO A 158 -10.16 -11.98 -7.16
CA PRO A 158 -9.44 -11.92 -8.43
C PRO A 158 -9.44 -10.54 -9.08
N GLU A 159 -10.26 -9.59 -8.63
CA GLU A 159 -10.28 -8.21 -9.06
C GLU A 159 -9.06 -7.40 -8.58
N ILE A 160 -8.42 -7.80 -7.47
CA ILE A 160 -7.37 -7.00 -6.82
C ILE A 160 -6.04 -7.11 -7.59
N PRO A 161 -5.21 -6.06 -7.66
CA PRO A 161 -3.91 -6.15 -8.31
C PRO A 161 -2.94 -7.04 -7.52
N LEU A 162 -2.04 -7.74 -8.21
CA LEU A 162 -0.94 -8.50 -7.59
C LEU A 162 0.21 -7.59 -7.14
N HIS A 163 0.15 -6.31 -7.48
CA HIS A 163 1.22 -5.34 -7.28
C HIS A 163 0.67 -4.01 -6.76
N ASN A 164 1.54 -3.23 -6.11
CA ASN A 164 1.21 -1.89 -5.61
C ASN A 164 1.61 -0.75 -6.59
N ASN A 165 1.78 -1.06 -7.88
CA ASN A 165 2.21 -0.09 -8.89
C ASN A 165 1.41 1.23 -8.89
N PRO A 166 0.08 1.25 -8.72
CA PRO A 166 -0.66 2.52 -8.67
C PRO A 166 -0.15 3.47 -7.57
N ALA A 167 0.13 2.95 -6.37
CA ALA A 167 0.67 3.75 -5.28
C ALA A 167 2.13 4.17 -5.56
N GLU A 168 2.95 3.26 -6.09
CA GLU A 168 4.34 3.57 -6.45
C GLU A 168 4.42 4.67 -7.54
N LEU A 169 3.54 4.61 -8.53
CA LEU A 169 3.44 5.62 -9.59
C LEU A 169 2.97 6.97 -9.03
N ALA A 170 1.98 6.98 -8.13
CA ALA A 170 1.50 8.22 -7.50
C ALA A 170 2.62 8.92 -6.71
N LEU A 171 3.50 8.16 -6.06
CA LEU A 171 4.64 8.70 -5.30
C LEU A 171 5.85 9.07 -6.18
N ARG A 172 5.92 8.58 -7.43
CA ARG A 172 7.10 8.72 -8.28
C ARG A 172 7.48 10.18 -8.54
N GLU A 173 6.50 11.05 -8.77
CA GLU A 173 6.76 12.49 -9.01
C GLU A 173 7.45 13.12 -7.79
N TRP A 174 6.94 12.84 -6.59
CA TRP A 174 7.57 13.28 -5.34
C TRP A 174 9.00 12.75 -5.20
N VAL A 175 9.21 11.45 -5.42
CA VAL A 175 10.53 10.81 -5.27
C VAL A 175 11.57 11.45 -6.20
N ILE A 176 11.21 11.66 -7.46
CA ILE A 176 12.10 12.30 -8.45
C ILE A 176 12.41 13.73 -8.01
N ARG A 177 11.38 14.50 -7.70
CA ARG A 177 11.57 15.90 -7.34
C ARG A 177 12.35 16.08 -6.04
N ARG A 178 12.13 15.23 -5.03
CA ARG A 178 12.93 15.20 -3.79
C ARG A 178 14.40 14.92 -4.10
N LYS A 179 14.68 13.98 -5.00
CA LYS A 179 16.07 13.66 -5.42
C LYS A 179 16.75 14.85 -6.10
N ILE A 180 16.04 15.59 -6.95
CA ILE A 180 16.58 16.74 -7.68
C ILE A 180 16.76 17.96 -6.77
N SER A 181 15.78 18.25 -5.91
CA SER A 181 15.76 19.45 -5.05
C SER A 181 16.47 19.27 -3.70
N ILE A 182 16.92 18.05 -3.38
CA ILE A 182 17.43 17.67 -2.06
C ILE A 182 16.35 17.86 -0.98
N GLY A 183 15.08 17.67 -1.37
CA GLY A 183 13.92 17.80 -0.48
C GLY A 183 13.57 19.23 -0.11
N THR A 184 12.58 19.34 0.78
CA THR A 184 12.05 20.61 1.28
C THR A 184 12.90 21.12 2.46
N ARG A 185 13.04 22.45 2.57
CA ARG A 185 13.85 23.09 3.62
C ARG A 185 13.03 23.61 4.81
N SER A 186 11.71 23.50 4.74
CA SER A 186 10.80 23.95 5.79
C SER A 186 9.52 23.11 5.81
N GLU A 187 8.82 23.12 6.94
CA GLU A 187 7.51 22.48 7.08
C GLU A 187 6.48 23.11 6.13
N ALA A 188 6.50 24.44 6.00
CA ALA A 188 5.65 25.15 5.04
C ALA A 188 5.90 24.70 3.60
N GLY A 189 7.17 24.50 3.22
CA GLY A 189 7.52 23.93 1.92
C GLY A 189 7.01 22.50 1.76
N THR A 190 7.13 21.67 2.80
CA THR A 190 6.62 20.29 2.80
C THR A 190 5.11 20.26 2.57
N ARG A 191 4.36 21.05 3.34
CA ARG A 191 2.90 21.15 3.20
C ARG A 191 2.48 21.67 1.82
N ALA A 192 3.17 22.67 1.29
CA ALA A 192 2.89 23.18 -0.05
C ALA A 192 3.03 22.08 -1.10
N TRP A 193 4.13 21.32 -1.03
CA TRP A 193 4.40 20.21 -1.95
C TRP A 193 3.37 19.09 -1.84
N GLU A 194 3.06 18.63 -0.62
CA GLU A 194 2.05 17.62 -0.37
C GLU A 194 0.68 18.04 -0.93
N THR A 195 0.30 19.29 -0.69
CA THR A 195 -0.97 19.85 -1.17
C THR A 195 -1.03 19.89 -2.70
N PHE A 196 -0.04 20.51 -3.35
CA PHE A 196 -0.06 20.66 -4.81
C PHE A 196 0.11 19.34 -5.56
N LEU A 197 0.90 18.39 -5.04
CA LEU A 197 1.01 17.06 -5.64
C LEU A 197 -0.29 16.27 -5.48
N SER A 198 -0.97 16.38 -4.33
CA SER A 198 -2.28 15.76 -4.12
C SER A 198 -3.34 16.32 -5.07
N ILE A 199 -3.41 17.66 -5.21
CA ILE A 199 -4.31 18.33 -6.16
C ILE A 199 -3.99 17.90 -7.60
N ALA A 200 -2.71 17.93 -8.00
CA ALA A 200 -2.30 17.55 -9.34
C ALA A 200 -2.64 16.09 -9.69
N ASP A 201 -2.41 15.16 -8.76
CA ASP A 201 -2.75 13.75 -8.96
C ASP A 201 -4.26 13.52 -9.01
N THR A 202 -5.02 14.23 -8.17
CA THR A 202 -6.48 14.18 -8.17
C THR A 202 -7.05 14.71 -9.49
N CYS A 203 -6.58 15.87 -9.96
CA CYS A 203 -6.94 16.42 -11.26
C CYS A 203 -6.66 15.42 -12.39
N ARG A 204 -5.47 14.79 -12.37
CA ARG A 204 -5.09 13.75 -13.35
C ARG A 204 -6.05 12.56 -13.35
N LYS A 205 -6.41 12.05 -12.17
CA LYS A 205 -7.38 10.93 -12.01
C LYS A 205 -8.80 11.29 -12.44
N LEU A 206 -9.17 12.57 -12.37
CA LEU A 206 -10.46 13.09 -12.81
C LEU A 206 -10.48 13.53 -14.29
N GLY A 207 -9.33 13.55 -14.96
CA GLY A 207 -9.22 14.02 -16.35
C GLY A 207 -9.28 15.56 -16.47
N ILE A 208 -8.96 16.29 -15.41
CA ILE A 208 -8.99 17.75 -15.34
C ILE A 208 -7.57 18.28 -15.47
N SER A 209 -7.40 19.37 -16.22
CA SER A 209 -6.12 20.08 -16.27
C SER A 209 -5.83 20.74 -14.92
N PHE A 210 -4.71 20.35 -14.30
CA PHE A 210 -4.25 20.95 -13.05
C PHE A 210 -4.11 22.47 -13.13
N PHE A 211 -3.58 22.99 -14.25
CA PHE A 211 -3.41 24.43 -14.44
C PHE A 211 -4.76 25.14 -14.60
N ALA A 212 -5.71 24.53 -15.32
CA ALA A 212 -7.05 25.08 -15.45
C ALA A 212 -7.76 25.14 -14.09
N TYR A 213 -7.67 24.06 -13.29
CA TYR A 213 -8.21 24.01 -11.93
C TYR A 213 -7.63 25.10 -11.03
N LEU A 214 -6.29 25.23 -11.01
CA LEU A 214 -5.65 26.28 -10.22
C LEU A 214 -6.05 27.68 -10.67
N LYS A 215 -6.05 27.94 -11.98
CA LYS A 215 -6.42 29.25 -12.52
C LYS A 215 -7.85 29.60 -12.09
N ASP A 216 -8.80 28.70 -12.33
CA ASP A 216 -10.22 28.88 -12.03
C ASP A 216 -10.49 29.24 -10.56
N HIS A 217 -9.82 28.55 -9.63
CA HIS A 217 -10.01 28.81 -8.19
C HIS A 217 -9.24 30.04 -7.70
N ILE A 218 -8.09 30.36 -8.30
CA ILE A 218 -7.33 31.58 -7.95
C ILE A 218 -8.01 32.83 -8.51
N SER A 219 -8.63 32.75 -9.69
CA SER A 219 -9.40 33.86 -10.29
C SER A 219 -10.82 33.96 -9.75
N GLU A 220 -11.22 33.08 -8.82
CA GLU A 220 -12.56 33.01 -8.23
C GLU A 220 -13.68 32.81 -9.27
N GLU A 221 -13.35 32.29 -10.45
CA GLU A 221 -14.30 31.95 -11.52
C GLU A 221 -15.21 30.78 -11.09
N ASN A 222 -14.67 29.84 -10.30
CA ASN A 222 -15.36 28.69 -9.69
C ASN A 222 -16.23 27.89 -10.69
N GLN A 223 -15.78 27.76 -11.94
CA GLN A 223 -16.47 27.00 -12.98
C GLN A 223 -16.18 25.49 -12.86
N ILE A 224 -15.01 25.13 -12.32
CA ILE A 224 -14.69 23.74 -12.02
C ILE A 224 -15.13 23.46 -10.59
N PRO A 225 -15.98 22.44 -10.33
CA PRO A 225 -16.39 22.13 -8.96
C PRO A 225 -15.20 21.74 -8.08
N PRO A 226 -15.31 21.90 -6.75
CA PRO A 226 -14.30 21.42 -5.81
C PRO A 226 -13.96 19.94 -6.05
N LEU A 227 -12.68 19.59 -5.99
CA LEU A 227 -12.23 18.22 -6.25
C LEU A 227 -12.93 17.17 -5.36
N ALA A 228 -13.27 17.53 -4.12
CA ALA A 228 -13.98 16.65 -3.20
C ALA A 228 -15.35 16.22 -3.75
N ASP A 229 -16.10 17.15 -4.32
CA ASP A 229 -17.42 16.88 -4.88
C ASP A 229 -17.31 15.98 -6.12
N LEU A 230 -16.32 16.25 -6.96
CA LEU A 230 -16.04 15.43 -8.15
C LEU A 230 -15.60 14.00 -7.81
N ILE A 231 -14.84 13.82 -6.71
CA ILE A 231 -14.48 12.50 -6.19
C ILE A 231 -15.75 11.75 -5.76
N LEU A 232 -16.63 12.41 -4.99
CA LEU A 232 -17.88 11.81 -4.51
C LEU A 232 -18.82 11.45 -5.66
N GLU A 233 -18.96 12.33 -6.65
CA GLU A 233 -19.76 12.06 -7.84
C GLU A 233 -19.22 10.84 -8.61
N LYS A 234 -17.91 10.77 -8.81
CA LYS A 234 -17.27 9.64 -9.50
C LYS A 234 -17.38 8.35 -8.71
N ALA A 235 -17.27 8.40 -7.38
CA ALA A 235 -17.46 7.25 -6.51
C ALA A 235 -18.90 6.74 -6.54
N GLY A 236 -19.90 7.63 -6.46
CA GLY A 236 -21.32 7.25 -6.53
C GLY A 236 -21.71 6.58 -7.85
N LYS A 237 -21.10 7.00 -8.97
CA LYS A 237 -21.29 6.34 -10.28
C LYS A 237 -20.72 4.93 -10.33
N LEU A 238 -19.66 4.63 -9.58
CA LEU A 238 -19.04 3.30 -9.54
C LEU A 238 -19.80 2.30 -8.65
N VAL A 239 -20.62 2.79 -7.71
CA VAL A 239 -21.46 1.94 -6.84
C VAL A 239 -22.79 1.56 -7.50
N THR A 240 -23.20 2.31 -8.53
CA THR A 240 -24.50 2.14 -9.23
C THR A 240 -24.40 1.35 -10.54
N THR A 241 -23.19 0.91 -10.91
CA THR A 241 -22.89 0.07 -12.09
C THR A 241 -22.31 -1.26 -11.66
#